data_AF-A0A352T9J4-F1
#
_entry.id   AF-A0A352T9J4-F1
#
_cell.length_a   1.000
_cell.length_b   1.000
_cell.length_c   1.000
_cell.angle_alpha   90.00
_cell.angle_beta   90.00
_cell.angle_gamma   90.00
#
_symmetry.space_group_name_H-M   'P 1'
#
loop_
_entity.id
_entity.type
_entity.pdbx_description
1 polymer ?
#
loop_
_entity_poly.entity_id
_entity_poly.type
_entity_poly.pdbx_seq_one_letter_code
_entity_poly.pdbx_strand_id
1 'polypeptide(L)'
;MEQKQSAQEAFSSFAKQMERFVASGEAERAKPLYTKPSLQQHIIQNDQAFEKQCIDTYQKFLKPQDQETVDDQQQLLTACKLHLALNELNTSCGNRETYIQHADIACPLTQKNRYVTGGEFIYLQIWFEKESNIKGLLPQLQKIAGSTKLVFLSLDEYTESPREKRIRTIVLSHFYPQKE
;
A
#
# COMPACT_ATOMS: atom_id res chain seq x y z
N MET A 1 4.21 1.05 58.12
CA MET A 1 2.77 0.92 57.81
C MET A 1 2.58 1.33 56.37
N GLU A 2 2.47 0.37 55.47
CA GLU A 2 2.28 0.60 54.03
C GLU A 2 0.81 0.95 53.78
N GLN A 3 0.54 2.17 53.35
CA GLN A 3 -0.80 2.59 52.93
C GLN A 3 -1.12 1.94 51.59
N LYS A 4 -2.03 0.95 51.60
CA LYS A 4 -2.70 0.45 50.39
C LYS A 4 -3.54 1.60 49.82
N GLN A 5 -3.02 2.28 48.80
CA GLN A 5 -3.84 3.15 47.96
C GLN A 5 -5.01 2.33 47.42
N SER A 6 -6.23 2.80 47.67
CA SER A 6 -7.45 2.10 47.28
C SER A 6 -7.52 2.08 45.75
N ALA A 7 -7.92 0.94 45.16
CA ALA A 7 -8.09 0.84 43.71
C ALA A 7 -8.98 1.96 43.13
N GLN A 8 -9.93 2.49 43.92
CA GLN A 8 -10.75 3.65 43.54
C GLN A 8 -9.97 4.96 43.37
N GLU A 9 -8.88 5.15 44.11
CA GLU A 9 -7.98 6.32 43.95
C GLU A 9 -7.14 6.19 42.67
N ALA A 10 -6.73 4.96 42.32
CA ALA A 10 -6.08 4.68 41.05
C ALA A 10 -7.03 4.87 39.84
N PHE A 11 -8.29 4.43 39.96
CA PHE A 11 -9.27 4.63 38.88
C PHE A 11 -9.69 6.09 38.71
N SER A 12 -9.84 6.84 39.81
CA SER A 12 -10.21 8.26 39.74
C SER A 12 -9.07 9.15 39.23
N SER A 13 -7.82 8.82 39.54
CA SER A 13 -6.65 9.50 38.95
C SER A 13 -6.51 9.20 37.45
N PHE A 14 -6.81 7.97 37.02
CA PHE A 14 -6.83 7.59 35.60
C PHE A 14 -7.94 8.30 34.82
N ALA A 15 -9.16 8.36 35.36
CA ALA A 15 -10.29 9.05 34.74
C ALA A 15 -10.01 10.56 34.56
N LYS A 16 -9.43 11.20 35.58
CA LYS A 16 -8.98 12.61 35.50
C LYS A 16 -7.87 12.83 34.47
N GLN A 17 -6.97 11.85 34.28
CA GLN A 17 -5.94 11.93 33.25
C GLN A 17 -6.54 11.78 31.84
N MET A 18 -7.52 10.89 31.64
CA MET A 18 -8.22 10.76 30.36
C MET A 18 -9.05 12.00 30.01
N GLU A 19 -9.79 12.59 30.95
CA GLU A 19 -10.55 13.83 30.69
C GLU A 19 -9.65 14.98 30.24
N ARG A 20 -8.46 15.11 30.85
CA ARG A 20 -7.45 16.09 30.41
C ARG A 20 -6.93 15.81 29.01
N PHE A 21 -6.77 14.53 28.65
CA PHE A 21 -6.29 14.10 27.34
C PHE A 21 -7.32 14.33 26.21
N VAL A 22 -8.61 14.23 26.53
CA VAL A 22 -9.71 14.50 25.60
C VAL A 22 -9.97 16.01 25.48
N ALA A 23 -9.79 16.78 26.55
CA ALA A 23 -9.98 18.24 26.57
C ALA A 23 -8.88 19.01 25.82
N SER A 24 -7.66 18.45 25.72
CA SER A 24 -6.59 19.01 24.88
C SER A 24 -6.89 18.71 23.40
N GLY A 25 -7.54 19.64 22.70
CA GLY A 25 -7.81 19.54 21.28
C GLY A 25 -6.54 19.32 20.44
N GLU A 26 -6.71 18.78 19.23
CA GLU A 26 -5.64 18.30 18.34
C GLU A 26 -4.51 19.30 18.04
N ALA A 27 -4.69 20.59 18.31
CA ALA A 27 -3.71 21.65 18.09
C ALA A 27 -2.48 21.60 19.03
N GLU A 28 -2.55 20.91 20.18
CA GLU A 28 -1.45 20.80 21.15
C GLU A 28 -0.82 19.39 21.23
N ARG A 29 -1.06 18.52 20.25
CA ARG A 29 -0.25 17.31 20.09
C ARG A 29 1.11 17.67 19.50
N ALA A 30 1.90 18.42 20.27
CA ALA A 30 3.33 18.54 20.05
C ALA A 30 3.88 17.11 19.94
N LYS A 31 4.46 16.78 18.78
CA LYS A 31 5.18 15.52 18.59
C LYS A 31 6.10 15.35 19.80
N PRO A 32 6.11 14.21 20.49
CA PRO A 32 6.95 14.04 21.67
C PRO A 32 8.39 14.34 21.25
N LEU A 33 8.94 15.44 21.76
CA LEU A 33 10.37 15.72 21.69
C LEU A 33 11.02 14.65 22.55
N TYR A 34 11.49 13.59 21.91
CA TYR A 34 12.17 12.51 22.59
C TYR A 34 13.31 13.09 23.40
N THR A 35 13.30 12.86 24.71
CA THR A 35 14.23 13.40 25.71
C THR A 35 15.68 12.92 25.54
N LYS A 36 15.99 12.18 24.48
CA LYS A 36 17.34 11.69 24.14
C LYS A 36 17.67 12.04 22.68
N PRO A 37 18.61 12.97 22.42
CA PRO A 37 19.03 13.36 21.07
C PRO A 37 19.48 12.18 20.18
N SER A 38 20.05 11.12 20.77
CA SER A 38 20.47 9.92 20.05
C SER A 38 19.31 9.11 19.47
N LEU A 39 18.17 9.04 20.17
CA LEU A 39 16.98 8.34 19.66
C LEU A 39 16.35 9.11 18.50
N GLN A 40 16.31 10.44 18.60
CA GLN A 40 15.79 11.29 17.52
C GLN A 40 16.67 11.18 16.27
N GLN A 41 17.99 11.17 16.40
CA GLN A 41 18.91 10.95 15.28
C GLN A 41 18.72 9.57 14.64
N HIS A 42 18.57 8.52 15.45
CA HIS A 42 18.36 7.16 14.94
C HIS A 42 17.02 7.02 14.17
N ILE A 43 15.96 7.70 14.64
CA ILE A 43 14.67 7.72 13.93
C ILE A 43 14.82 8.44 12.58
N ILE A 44 15.46 9.61 12.56
CA ILE A 44 15.70 10.37 11.33
C ILE A 44 16.51 9.55 10.32
N GLN A 45 17.59 8.89 10.78
CA GLN A 45 18.42 8.05 9.93
C GLN A 45 17.65 6.86 9.34
N ASN A 46 16.82 6.20 10.15
CA ASN A 46 15.97 5.11 9.68
C ASN A 46 14.95 5.58 8.65
N ASP A 47 14.33 6.74 8.87
CA ASP A 47 13.35 7.31 7.94
C ASP A 47 14.01 7.68 6.61
N GLN A 48 15.19 8.30 6.63
CA GLN A 48 15.97 8.61 5.44
C GLN A 48 16.43 7.35 4.70
N ALA A 49 16.87 6.32 5.43
CA ALA A 49 17.27 5.05 4.83
C ALA A 49 16.08 4.37 4.14
N PHE A 50 14.90 4.40 4.78
CA PHE A 50 13.67 3.86 4.20
C PHE A 50 13.23 4.64 2.95
N GLU A 51 13.29 5.98 3.00
CA GLU A 51 12.96 6.83 1.85
C GLU A 51 13.87 6.53 0.66
N LYS A 52 15.19 6.51 0.90
CA LYS A 52 16.18 6.15 -0.11
C LYS A 52 15.93 4.75 -0.66
N GLN A 53 15.65 3.77 0.19
CA GLN A 53 15.33 2.41 -0.25
C GLN A 53 14.10 2.38 -1.17
N CYS A 54 13.05 3.14 -0.86
CA CYS A 54 11.84 3.21 -1.69
C CYS A 54 12.17 3.79 -3.08
N ILE A 55 12.94 4.88 -3.11
CA ILE A 55 13.37 5.54 -4.34
C ILE A 55 14.23 4.59 -5.18
N ASP A 56 15.27 4.01 -4.59
CA ASP A 56 16.20 3.08 -5.25
C ASP A 56 15.48 1.83 -5.77
N THR A 57 14.47 1.35 -5.05
CA THR A 57 13.68 0.19 -5.47
C THR A 57 12.77 0.54 -6.65
N TYR A 58 12.07 1.67 -6.59
CA TYR A 58 11.19 2.11 -7.68
C TYR A 58 11.96 2.42 -8.96
N GLN A 59 13.16 2.97 -8.86
CA GLN A 59 14.03 3.25 -10.00
C GLN A 59 14.27 2.02 -10.89
N LYS A 60 14.31 0.81 -10.29
CA LYS A 60 14.46 -0.47 -11.02
C LYS A 60 13.25 -0.79 -11.88
N PHE A 61 12.05 -0.35 -11.50
CA PHE A 61 10.86 -0.51 -12.32
C PHE A 61 10.76 0.56 -13.39
N LEU A 62 11.18 1.80 -13.09
CA LEU A 62 11.16 2.88 -14.08
C LEU A 62 12.18 2.67 -15.21
N LYS A 63 13.37 2.16 -14.87
CA LYS A 63 14.45 1.85 -15.81
C LYS A 63 15.01 0.46 -15.50
N PRO A 64 14.32 -0.62 -15.92
CA PRO A 64 14.76 -1.98 -15.64
C PRO A 64 16.11 -2.27 -16.28
N GLN A 65 17.01 -2.84 -15.49
CA GLN A 65 18.33 -3.29 -15.93
C GLN A 65 18.36 -4.81 -16.16
N ASP A 66 17.40 -5.53 -15.58
CA ASP A 66 17.22 -6.97 -15.68
C ASP A 66 16.00 -7.32 -16.55
N GLN A 67 16.11 -8.42 -17.29
CA GLN A 67 15.02 -8.94 -18.12
C GLN A 67 13.81 -9.35 -17.28
N GLU A 68 14.03 -9.81 -16.05
CA GLU A 68 12.97 -10.29 -15.17
C GLU A 68 11.93 -9.19 -14.87
N THR A 69 12.39 -7.97 -14.56
CA THR A 69 11.51 -6.84 -14.29
C THR A 69 10.76 -6.39 -15.55
N VAL A 70 11.39 -6.47 -16.73
CA VAL A 70 10.72 -6.21 -18.02
C VAL A 70 9.61 -7.25 -18.26
N ASP A 71 9.90 -8.52 -18.02
CA ASP A 71 8.93 -9.60 -18.18
C ASP A 71 7.76 -9.43 -17.20
N ASP A 72 8.04 -9.03 -15.96
CA ASP A 72 7.01 -8.77 -14.93
C ASP A 72 6.05 -7.65 -15.34
N GLN A 73 6.59 -6.57 -15.91
CA GLN A 73 5.81 -5.48 -16.48
C GLN A 73 4.92 -5.95 -17.63
N GLN A 74 5.46 -6.75 -18.56
CA GLN A 74 4.71 -7.28 -19.70
C GLN A 74 3.62 -8.27 -19.26
N GLN A 75 3.92 -9.13 -18.29
CA GLN A 75 2.95 -10.07 -17.72
C GLN A 75 1.78 -9.35 -17.07
N LEU A 76 2.06 -8.27 -16.33
CA LEU A 76 1.01 -7.45 -15.71
C LEU A 76 0.11 -6.78 -16.75
N LEU A 77 0.72 -6.17 -17.78
CA LEU A 77 -0.03 -5.55 -18.87
C LEU A 77 -0.87 -6.58 -19.64
N THR A 78 -0.33 -7.78 -19.86
CA THR A 78 -1.05 -8.87 -20.54
C THR A 78 -2.23 -9.34 -19.71
N ALA A 79 -2.04 -9.56 -18.41
CA ALA A 79 -3.11 -9.91 -17.49
C ALA A 79 -4.22 -8.84 -17.47
N CYS A 80 -3.85 -7.56 -17.50
CA CYS A 80 -4.83 -6.46 -17.54
C CYS A 80 -5.62 -6.45 -18.85
N LYS A 81 -4.95 -6.62 -20.00
CA LYS A 81 -5.62 -6.72 -21.30
C LYS A 81 -6.59 -7.89 -21.36
N LEU A 82 -6.22 -9.05 -20.81
CA LEU A 82 -7.12 -10.20 -20.69
C LEU A 82 -8.34 -9.88 -19.81
N HIS A 83 -8.13 -9.21 -18.69
CA HIS A 83 -9.23 -8.77 -17.82
C HIS A 83 -10.20 -7.82 -18.55
N LEU A 84 -9.67 -6.81 -19.26
CA LEU A 84 -10.48 -5.88 -20.04
C LEU A 84 -11.25 -6.60 -21.17
N ALA A 85 -10.59 -7.48 -21.91
CA ALA A 85 -11.23 -8.25 -22.99
C ALA A 85 -12.35 -9.16 -22.47
N LEU A 86 -12.18 -9.78 -21.29
CA LEU A 86 -13.22 -10.58 -20.64
C LEU A 86 -14.42 -9.72 -20.24
N ASN A 87 -14.18 -8.53 -19.69
CA ASN A 87 -15.25 -7.60 -19.33
C ASN A 87 -15.99 -7.12 -20.58
N GLU A 88 -15.27 -6.75 -21.65
CA GLU A 88 -15.86 -6.37 -22.93
C GLU A 88 -16.71 -7.51 -23.50
N LEU A 89 -16.20 -8.75 -23.49
CA LEU A 89 -16.93 -9.92 -23.97
C LEU A 89 -18.23 -10.12 -23.16
N ASN A 90 -18.16 -10.05 -21.83
CA ASN A 90 -19.34 -10.15 -20.96
C ASN A 90 -20.36 -9.04 -21.23
N THR A 91 -19.93 -7.81 -21.55
CA THR A 91 -20.86 -6.73 -21.94
C THR A 91 -21.45 -6.94 -23.34
N SER A 92 -20.66 -7.44 -24.29
CA SER A 92 -21.06 -7.60 -25.69
C SER A 92 -21.98 -8.79 -25.93
N CYS A 93 -21.86 -9.86 -25.12
CA CYS A 93 -22.70 -11.06 -25.25
C CYS A 93 -24.19 -10.80 -24.97
N GLY A 94 -24.58 -9.64 -24.41
CA GLY A 94 -25.96 -9.14 -24.36
C GLY A 94 -26.98 -9.96 -23.54
N ASN A 95 -26.69 -11.22 -23.23
CA ASN A 95 -27.52 -12.11 -22.44
C ASN A 95 -27.16 -11.97 -20.96
N ARG A 96 -27.99 -11.28 -20.19
CA ARG A 96 -27.90 -11.23 -18.72
C ARG A 96 -27.95 -12.62 -18.07
N GLU A 97 -28.41 -13.63 -18.80
CA GLU A 97 -28.53 -15.03 -18.37
C GLU A 97 -27.24 -15.86 -18.57
N THR A 98 -26.33 -15.42 -19.46
CA THR A 98 -25.12 -16.20 -19.80
C THR A 98 -23.91 -15.28 -19.82
N TYR A 99 -23.19 -15.25 -18.70
CA TYR A 99 -21.95 -14.49 -18.53
C TYR A 99 -20.87 -15.36 -17.93
N ILE A 100 -19.61 -15.03 -18.20
CA ILE A 100 -18.49 -15.69 -17.54
C ILE A 100 -18.42 -15.14 -16.11
N GLN A 101 -18.96 -15.91 -15.16
CA GLN A 101 -18.93 -15.58 -13.73
C GLN A 101 -17.50 -15.58 -13.17
N HIS A 102 -16.67 -16.54 -13.59
CA HIS A 102 -15.35 -16.76 -13.04
C HIS A 102 -14.34 -17.03 -14.15
N ALA A 103 -13.39 -16.12 -14.30
CA ALA A 103 -12.20 -16.29 -15.12
C ALA A 103 -10.98 -16.10 -14.21
N ASP A 104 -10.25 -17.19 -13.95
CA ASP A 104 -9.03 -17.13 -13.17
C ASP A 104 -7.85 -16.81 -14.10
N ILE A 105 -7.35 -15.58 -14.02
CA ILE A 105 -6.14 -15.16 -14.74
C ILE A 105 -4.93 -15.69 -13.96
N ALA A 106 -4.39 -16.82 -14.41
CA ALA A 106 -3.13 -17.34 -13.89
C ALA A 106 -1.98 -16.42 -14.33
N CYS A 107 -1.45 -15.61 -13.41
CA CYS A 107 -0.35 -14.69 -13.66
C CYS A 107 0.89 -15.15 -12.87
N PRO A 108 2.07 -15.32 -13.50
CA PRO A 108 3.27 -15.76 -12.77
C PRO A 108 3.68 -14.84 -11.62
N LEU A 109 3.28 -13.57 -11.67
CA LEU A 109 3.46 -12.60 -10.59
C LEU A 109 2.90 -13.08 -9.24
N THR A 110 1.84 -13.91 -9.24
CA THR A 110 1.23 -14.44 -8.01
C THR A 110 2.06 -15.54 -7.34
N GLN A 111 3.12 -16.01 -8.00
CA GLN A 111 4.02 -17.04 -7.50
C GLN A 111 5.39 -16.47 -7.07
N LYS A 112 5.68 -15.21 -7.40
CA LYS A 112 6.95 -14.57 -7.09
C LYS A 112 6.99 -14.07 -5.65
N ASN A 113 7.91 -14.62 -4.85
CA ASN A 113 8.06 -14.26 -3.43
C ASN A 113 8.26 -12.76 -3.21
N ARG A 114 9.03 -12.06 -4.07
CA ARG A 114 9.23 -10.61 -3.98
C ARG A 114 7.91 -9.82 -3.95
N TYR A 115 6.86 -10.34 -4.59
CA TYR A 115 5.55 -9.72 -4.65
C TYR A 115 4.59 -10.25 -3.59
N VAL A 116 4.54 -11.56 -3.39
CA VAL A 116 3.58 -12.19 -2.47
C VAL A 116 3.94 -11.95 -1.00
N THR A 117 5.23 -12.00 -0.66
CA THR A 117 5.71 -11.89 0.73
C THR A 117 6.70 -10.74 0.92
N GLY A 118 7.45 -10.37 -0.12
CA GLY A 118 8.44 -9.30 -0.09
C GLY A 118 7.87 -7.89 -0.08
N GLY A 119 6.61 -7.71 -0.48
CA GLY A 119 5.95 -6.40 -0.50
C GLY A 119 6.42 -5.47 -1.60
N GLU A 120 7.13 -5.96 -2.62
CA GLU A 120 7.58 -5.15 -3.75
C GLU A 120 6.49 -4.89 -4.79
N PHE A 121 5.33 -5.55 -4.67
CA PHE A 121 4.25 -5.43 -5.66
C PHE A 121 3.73 -4.00 -5.78
N ILE A 122 3.79 -3.22 -4.70
CA ILE A 122 3.41 -1.81 -4.68
C ILE A 122 4.20 -0.97 -5.69
N TYR A 123 5.49 -1.27 -5.92
CA TYR A 123 6.29 -0.54 -6.90
C TYR A 123 5.87 -0.86 -8.33
N LEU A 124 5.55 -2.13 -8.61
CA LEU A 124 5.00 -2.54 -9.90
C LEU A 124 3.61 -1.94 -10.13
N GLN A 125 2.80 -1.82 -9.07
CA GLN A 125 1.50 -1.17 -9.10
C GLN A 125 1.61 0.34 -9.40
N ILE A 126 2.56 1.05 -8.77
CA ILE A 126 2.82 2.48 -9.05
C ILE A 126 3.30 2.66 -10.50
N TRP A 127 4.23 1.80 -10.96
CA TRP A 127 4.66 1.79 -12.36
C TRP A 127 3.47 1.59 -13.30
N PHE A 128 2.59 0.63 -13.03
CA PHE A 128 1.40 0.41 -13.84
C PHE A 128 0.50 1.65 -13.89
N GLU A 129 0.24 2.30 -12.75
CA GLU A 129 -0.61 3.49 -12.71
C GLU A 129 -0.05 4.67 -13.50
N LYS A 130 1.26 4.91 -13.38
CA LYS A 130 1.91 6.10 -13.94
C LYS A 130 2.39 5.91 -15.37
N GLU A 131 3.03 4.78 -15.64
CA GLU A 131 3.69 4.49 -16.91
C GLU A 131 2.82 3.71 -17.89
N SER A 132 1.79 2.99 -17.41
CA SER A 132 0.85 2.36 -18.33
C SER A 132 -0.15 3.38 -18.90
N ASN A 133 -0.55 3.14 -20.15
CA ASN A 133 -1.63 3.88 -20.81
C ASN A 133 -3.03 3.45 -20.33
N ILE A 134 -3.13 2.54 -19.37
CA ILE A 134 -4.39 2.03 -18.83
C ILE A 134 -4.77 2.88 -17.61
N LYS A 135 -5.95 3.50 -17.64
CA LYS A 135 -6.44 4.39 -16.58
C LYS A 135 -7.68 3.81 -15.90
N GLY A 136 -7.91 4.20 -14.65
CA GLY A 136 -9.09 3.81 -13.87
C GLY A 136 -9.03 2.42 -13.22
N LEU A 137 -7.97 1.64 -13.46
CA LEU A 137 -7.76 0.34 -12.85
C LEU A 137 -6.41 0.29 -12.11
N LEU A 138 -6.39 -0.45 -11.00
CA LEU A 138 -5.19 -0.77 -10.25
C LEU A 138 -5.08 -2.28 -10.04
N PRO A 139 -3.94 -2.90 -10.36
CA PRO A 139 -3.70 -4.29 -10.02
C PRO A 139 -3.42 -4.42 -8.52
N GLN A 140 -3.98 -5.46 -7.90
CA GLN A 140 -3.72 -5.83 -6.51
C GLN A 140 -3.57 -7.35 -6.39
N LEU A 141 -2.65 -7.79 -5.53
CA LEU A 141 -2.59 -9.18 -5.10
C LEU A 141 -3.49 -9.39 -3.88
N GLN A 142 -4.49 -10.26 -4.00
CA GLN A 142 -5.40 -10.60 -2.92
C GLN A 142 -5.37 -12.09 -2.60
N LYS A 143 -5.52 -12.43 -1.32
CA LYS A 143 -5.68 -13.83 -0.89
C LYS A 143 -7.14 -14.21 -0.98
N ILE A 144 -7.48 -15.06 -1.95
CA ILE A 144 -8.83 -15.55 -2.20
C ILE A 144 -8.81 -17.08 -2.10
N ALA A 145 -9.65 -17.63 -1.22
CA ALA A 145 -9.78 -19.08 -0.99
C ALA A 145 -8.44 -19.81 -0.76
N GLY A 146 -7.52 -19.19 -0.02
CA GLY A 146 -6.20 -19.77 0.29
C GLY A 146 -5.15 -19.63 -0.81
N SER A 147 -5.49 -19.00 -1.94
CA SER A 147 -4.56 -18.72 -3.05
C SER A 147 -4.34 -17.22 -3.24
N THR A 148 -3.14 -16.81 -3.64
CA THR A 148 -2.88 -15.42 -4.05
C THR A 148 -3.34 -15.24 -5.50
N LYS A 149 -4.26 -14.31 -5.73
CA LYS A 149 -4.79 -13.97 -7.06
C LYS A 149 -4.46 -12.53 -7.41
N LEU A 150 -4.24 -12.28 -8.70
CA LEU A 150 -4.13 -10.94 -9.26
C LEU A 150 -5.53 -10.46 -9.63
N VAL A 151 -5.98 -9.37 -9.01
CA VAL A 151 -7.25 -8.71 -9.30
C VAL A 151 -6.99 -7.30 -9.82
N PHE A 152 -7.89 -6.81 -10.66
CA PHE A 152 -7.89 -5.43 -11.13
C PHE A 152 -9.09 -4.72 -10.50
N LEU A 153 -8.81 -3.75 -9.65
CA LEU A 153 -9.82 -2.98 -8.94
C LEU A 153 -9.98 -1.61 -9.59
N SER A 154 -11.17 -1.04 -9.50
CA SER A 154 -11.33 0.39 -9.75
C SER A 154 -10.57 1.21 -8.70
N LEU A 155 -10.23 2.46 -9.03
CA LEU A 155 -9.57 3.37 -8.09
C LEU A 155 -10.39 3.60 -6.81
N ASP A 156 -11.71 3.55 -6.90
CA ASP A 156 -12.63 3.76 -5.78
C ASP A 156 -12.70 2.56 -4.82
N GLU A 157 -12.43 1.36 -5.32
CA GLU A 157 -12.42 0.12 -4.53
C GLU A 157 -11.07 -0.15 -3.85
N TYR A 158 -10.01 0.51 -4.33
CA TYR A 158 -8.66 0.25 -3.83
C TYR A 158 -8.43 0.88 -2.45
N THR A 159 -8.12 0.04 -1.47
CA THR A 159 -7.74 0.47 -0.12
C THR A 159 -6.27 0.17 0.15
N GLU A 160 -5.51 1.20 0.47
CA GLU A 160 -4.09 1.12 0.80
C GLU A 160 -3.87 0.83 2.29
N SER A 161 -2.92 -0.06 2.59
CA SER A 161 -2.36 -0.16 3.93
C SER A 161 -1.52 1.08 4.29
N PRO A 162 -1.33 1.39 5.58
CA PRO A 162 -0.48 2.52 6.00
C PRO A 162 0.94 2.47 5.42
N ARG A 163 1.49 1.27 5.24
CA ARG A 163 2.81 1.07 4.64
C ARG A 163 2.81 1.38 3.14
N GLU A 164 1.82 0.88 2.40
CA GLU A 164 1.68 1.15 0.96
C GLU A 164 1.47 2.64 0.72
N LYS A 165 0.61 3.28 1.51
CA LYS A 165 0.39 4.73 1.45
C LYS A 165 1.69 5.50 1.65
N ARG A 166 2.51 5.10 2.64
CA ARG A 166 3.83 5.73 2.88
C ARG A 166 4.77 5.56 1.68
N ILE A 167 4.87 4.35 1.12
CA ILE A 167 5.71 4.07 -0.05
C ILE A 167 5.25 4.90 -1.25
N ARG A 168 3.94 4.89 -1.54
CA ARG A 168 3.34 5.68 -2.62
C ARG A 168 3.64 7.16 -2.45
N THR A 169 3.43 7.74 -1.27
CA THR A 169 3.74 9.15 -1.03
C THR A 169 5.20 9.48 -1.37
N ILE A 170 6.15 8.67 -0.90
CA ILE A 170 7.59 8.86 -1.16
C ILE A 170 7.90 8.79 -2.65
N VAL A 171 7.41 7.74 -3.33
CA VAL A 171 7.70 7.52 -4.74
C VAL A 171 7.05 8.61 -5.61
N LEU A 172 5.79 8.94 -5.34
CA LEU A 172 5.05 9.92 -6.12
C LEU A 172 5.59 11.33 -5.94
N SER A 173 5.97 11.73 -4.73
CA SER A 173 6.56 13.06 -4.50
C SER A 173 7.94 13.19 -5.17
N HIS A 174 8.72 12.11 -5.24
CA HIS A 174 10.05 12.13 -5.83
C HIS A 174 10.03 12.09 -7.37
N PHE A 175 9.29 11.17 -7.96
CA PHE A 175 9.32 10.92 -9.42
C PHE A 175 8.24 11.65 -10.21
N TYR A 176 7.13 12.00 -9.56
CA TYR A 176 5.97 12.63 -10.20
C TYR A 176 5.52 13.87 -9.42
N PRO A 177 6.42 14.84 -9.15
CA PRO A 177 6.03 16.05 -8.45
C PRO A 177 4.95 16.76 -9.25
N GLN A 178 3.85 17.14 -8.59
CA GLN A 178 2.86 18.00 -9.22
C GLN A 178 3.55 19.31 -9.57
N LYS A 179 3.60 19.65 -10.85
CA LYS A 179 3.99 20.99 -11.27
C LYS A 179 2.88 21.93 -10.82
N GLU A 180 3.22 22.83 -9.90
CA GLU A 180 2.39 24.00 -9.59
C GLU A 180 2.20 24.88 -10.84
#